data_AF-A0A7L3MB07-F1
#
_entry.id   AF-A0A7L3MB07-F1
#
_cell.length_a   1.000
_cell.length_b   1.000
_cell.length_c   1.000
_cell.angle_alpha   90.00
_cell.angle_beta   90.00
_cell.angle_gamma   90.00
#
_symmetry.space_group_name_H-M   'P 1'
#
loop_
_entity.id
_entity.type
_entity.pdbx_description
1 polymer ?
#
loop_
_entity_poly.entity_id
_entity_poly.type
_entity_poly.pdbx_seq_one_letter_code
_entity_poly.pdbx_strand_id
1 'polypeptide(L)'
;SYRGPSGEVGCYVAPRPLTRDSNYFEVSIVDSGVRGTIAVGLVPHCHSLEHPPGWGPGSVAYHADDGKLYSGRAKGRQFGSKCSSGDRIGCGVERGSFGAPPAQVFFTKNGQRVGGLGVPLSPPGLFPAVGLHSLGEEVRLHLPPPGPPEDEVGAMLVDSLEEEWGRLHDVQLCGSVLEYVGKGKSIVDVGLAQARRPLSPRSHYFELEILDPGEKCYIALGVARK
;
A
#
# COMPACT_ATOMS: atom_id res chain seq x y z
N SER A 1 10.62 -6.39 3.50
CA SER A 1 11.57 -7.42 3.03
C SER A 1 10.92 -8.80 2.99
N TYR A 2 11.14 -9.60 1.94
CA TYR A 2 10.72 -11.00 1.86
C TYR A 2 11.65 -11.92 2.67
N ARG A 3 11.06 -12.84 3.45
CA ARG A 3 11.76 -13.80 4.32
C ARG A 3 11.25 -15.24 4.21
N GLY A 4 10.38 -15.54 3.24
CA GLY A 4 9.81 -16.88 3.06
C GLY A 4 10.77 -17.87 2.39
N PRO A 5 10.40 -19.16 2.31
CA PRO A 5 11.23 -20.20 1.70
C PRO A 5 11.43 -19.97 0.20
N SER A 6 12.51 -20.56 -0.35
CA SER A 6 12.83 -20.49 -1.77
C SER A 6 11.81 -21.30 -2.58
N GLY A 7 10.86 -20.62 -3.21
CA GLY A 7 9.82 -21.25 -4.05
C GLY A 7 8.40 -20.78 -3.73
N GLU A 8 8.19 -20.11 -2.60
CA GLU A 8 6.93 -19.46 -2.27
C GLU A 8 6.96 -17.97 -2.64
N VAL A 9 5.81 -17.42 -3.01
CA VAL A 9 5.66 -16.02 -3.37
C VAL A 9 5.03 -15.28 -2.19
N GLY A 10 5.65 -14.17 -1.78
CA GLY A 10 5.00 -13.17 -0.94
C GLY A 10 4.24 -12.19 -1.82
N CYS A 11 2.92 -12.14 -1.72
CA CYS A 11 2.10 -11.22 -2.50
C CYS A 11 1.38 -10.22 -1.59
N TYR A 12 1.57 -8.94 -1.85
CA TYR A 12 0.79 -7.85 -1.28
C TYR A 12 -0.24 -7.37 -2.30
N VAL A 13 -1.49 -7.21 -1.86
CA VAL A 13 -2.56 -6.57 -2.64
C VAL A 13 -3.11 -5.42 -1.80
N ALA A 14 -3.17 -4.23 -2.38
CA ALA A 14 -3.70 -3.06 -1.70
C ALA A 14 -5.20 -3.25 -1.37
N PRO A 15 -5.71 -2.60 -0.31
CA PRO A 15 -7.08 -2.83 0.15
C PRO A 15 -8.16 -2.18 -0.73
N ARG A 16 -7.78 -1.30 -1.67
CA ARG A 16 -8.69 -0.58 -2.55
C ARG A 16 -8.25 -0.66 -4.01
N PRO A 17 -9.19 -0.74 -4.97
CA PRO A 17 -8.84 -0.70 -6.37
C PRO A 17 -8.37 0.71 -6.76
N LEU A 18 -7.68 0.81 -7.90
CA LEU A 18 -7.48 2.10 -8.53
C LEU A 18 -8.83 2.68 -8.96
N THR A 19 -8.96 4.00 -8.84
CA THR A 19 -10.14 4.77 -9.27
C THR A 19 -9.72 5.83 -10.27
N ARG A 20 -10.67 6.56 -10.86
CA ARG A 20 -10.37 7.65 -11.79
C ARG A 20 -9.49 8.73 -11.16
N ASP A 21 -9.72 9.05 -9.89
CA ASP A 21 -9.01 10.10 -9.16
C ASP A 21 -7.70 9.62 -8.53
N SER A 22 -7.61 8.30 -8.33
CA SER A 22 -6.49 7.59 -7.74
C SER A 22 -6.06 6.44 -8.66
N ASN A 23 -5.46 6.80 -9.79
CA ASN A 23 -5.31 5.91 -10.94
C ASN A 23 -3.87 5.40 -11.19
N TYR A 24 -2.95 5.66 -10.27
CA TYR A 24 -1.52 5.36 -10.44
C TYR A 24 -0.84 5.14 -9.09
N PHE A 25 0.09 4.20 -9.01
CA PHE A 25 0.94 3.98 -7.84
C PHE A 25 2.36 3.61 -8.26
N GLU A 26 3.31 3.74 -7.33
CA GLU A 26 4.71 3.40 -7.58
C GLU A 26 5.29 2.49 -6.51
N VAL A 27 6.36 1.79 -6.90
CA VAL A 27 7.11 0.87 -6.06
C VAL A 27 8.59 1.16 -6.29
N SER A 28 9.31 1.55 -5.23
CA SER A 28 10.77 1.63 -5.26
C SER A 28 11.35 0.28 -4.88
N ILE A 29 12.30 -0.22 -5.67
CA ILE A 29 13.08 -1.41 -5.32
C ILE A 29 14.19 -0.96 -4.37
N VAL A 30 14.06 -1.32 -3.09
CA VAL A 30 15.06 -1.01 -2.07
C VAL A 30 16.21 -2.01 -2.17
N ASP A 31 15.88 -3.30 -2.23
CA ASP A 31 16.81 -4.39 -2.44
C ASP A 31 16.19 -5.41 -3.42
N SER A 32 16.97 -5.83 -4.42
CA SER A 32 16.56 -6.84 -5.40
C SER A 32 16.64 -8.26 -4.83
N GLY A 33 17.28 -8.43 -3.67
CA GLY A 33 17.53 -9.74 -3.10
C GLY A 33 18.35 -10.63 -4.03
N VAL A 34 18.20 -11.94 -3.87
CA VAL A 34 19.02 -12.93 -4.59
C VAL A 34 18.69 -13.00 -6.08
N ARG A 35 17.41 -12.84 -6.47
CA ARG A 35 16.95 -13.07 -7.85
C ARG A 35 16.31 -11.86 -8.52
N GLY A 36 15.90 -10.82 -7.77
CA GLY A 36 15.21 -9.66 -8.33
C GLY A 36 13.83 -9.97 -8.90
N THR A 37 13.21 -11.08 -8.49
CA THR A 37 11.92 -11.60 -8.96
C THR A 37 10.72 -10.83 -8.40
N ILE A 38 10.82 -9.50 -8.45
CA ILE A 38 9.82 -8.55 -7.98
C ILE A 38 8.84 -8.29 -9.12
N ALA A 39 7.55 -8.46 -8.85
CA ALA A 39 6.47 -8.21 -9.81
C ALA A 39 5.60 -7.06 -9.33
N VAL A 40 5.41 -6.03 -10.16
CA VAL A 40 4.57 -4.86 -9.84
C VAL A 40 3.43 -4.78 -10.84
N GLY A 41 2.19 -4.67 -10.37
CA GLY A 41 1.06 -4.62 -11.28
C GLY A 41 -0.31 -4.51 -10.63
N LEU A 42 -1.30 -4.99 -11.36
CA LEU A 42 -2.70 -4.94 -10.99
C LEU A 42 -3.32 -6.34 -11.00
N VAL A 43 -4.17 -6.61 -10.02
CA VAL A 43 -4.85 -7.90 -9.85
C VAL A 43 -6.36 -7.69 -9.64
N PRO A 44 -7.22 -8.68 -9.98
CA PRO A 44 -8.60 -8.68 -9.52
C PRO A 44 -8.70 -8.97 -8.02
N HIS A 45 -9.84 -8.65 -7.41
CA HIS A 45 -10.09 -8.86 -5.97
C HIS A 45 -9.87 -10.30 -5.48
N CYS A 46 -10.10 -11.30 -6.34
CA CYS A 46 -10.03 -12.72 -6.02
C CYS A 46 -8.71 -13.38 -6.46
N HIS A 47 -7.66 -12.59 -6.71
CA HIS A 47 -6.35 -13.12 -7.10
C HIS A 47 -5.72 -13.95 -5.97
N SER A 48 -5.13 -15.10 -6.33
CA SER A 48 -4.42 -15.95 -5.36
C SER A 48 -3.11 -15.30 -4.91
N LEU A 49 -2.89 -15.26 -3.60
CA LEU A 49 -1.65 -14.74 -3.02
C LEU A 49 -0.44 -15.69 -3.21
N GLU A 50 -0.68 -16.92 -3.64
CA GLU A 50 0.37 -17.91 -3.94
C GLU A 50 1.01 -17.68 -5.32
N HIS A 51 0.44 -16.77 -6.14
CA HIS A 51 0.93 -16.47 -7.48
C HIS A 51 1.39 -15.02 -7.62
N PRO A 52 2.49 -14.77 -8.37
CA PRO A 52 2.90 -13.42 -8.69
C PRO A 52 1.81 -12.67 -9.46
N PRO A 53 1.70 -11.34 -9.28
CA PRO A 53 0.92 -10.49 -10.18
C PRO A 53 1.26 -10.77 -11.66
N GLY A 54 0.24 -10.77 -12.52
CA GLY A 54 0.32 -11.06 -13.96
C GLY A 54 0.16 -12.53 -14.34
N TRP A 55 0.20 -13.46 -13.38
CA TRP A 55 0.07 -14.89 -13.67
C TRP A 55 -1.37 -15.41 -13.63
N GLY A 56 -2.22 -14.80 -12.80
CA GLY A 56 -3.64 -15.16 -12.67
C GLY A 56 -4.54 -14.43 -13.68
N PRO A 57 -5.69 -15.01 -14.10
CA PRO A 57 -6.63 -14.37 -15.02
C PRO A 57 -7.03 -12.96 -14.56
N GLY A 58 -7.12 -12.02 -15.50
CA GLY A 58 -7.46 -10.62 -15.22
C GLY A 58 -6.35 -9.82 -14.51
N SER A 59 -5.22 -10.44 -14.18
CA SER A 59 -4.05 -9.75 -13.61
C SER A 59 -3.02 -9.39 -14.69
N VAL A 60 -2.32 -8.28 -14.46
CA VAL A 60 -1.24 -7.77 -15.31
C VAL A 60 -0.08 -7.29 -14.44
N ALA A 61 1.16 -7.53 -14.85
CA ALA A 61 2.32 -7.04 -14.10
C ALA A 61 3.58 -6.92 -14.94
N TYR A 62 4.44 -5.99 -14.55
CA TYR A 62 5.80 -5.83 -15.04
C TYR A 62 6.77 -6.47 -14.05
N HIS A 63 7.57 -7.43 -14.53
CA HIS A 63 8.50 -8.21 -13.70
C HIS A 63 9.92 -7.64 -13.82
N ALA A 64 10.55 -7.38 -12.69
CA ALA A 64 11.83 -6.69 -12.60
C ALA A 64 13.01 -7.53 -13.08
N ASP A 65 12.99 -8.85 -12.85
CA ASP A 65 14.08 -9.79 -13.14
C ASP A 65 14.32 -10.00 -14.63
N ASP A 66 13.26 -9.94 -15.44
CA ASP A 66 13.35 -10.22 -16.88
C ASP A 66 12.87 -9.08 -17.78
N GLY A 67 12.26 -8.03 -17.21
CA GLY A 67 11.77 -6.88 -17.94
C GLY A 67 10.52 -7.18 -18.78
N LYS A 68 9.82 -8.29 -18.53
CA LYS A 68 8.66 -8.70 -19.31
C LYS A 68 7.35 -8.26 -18.65
N LEU A 69 6.34 -8.19 -19.51
CA LEU A 69 4.96 -7.96 -19.14
C LEU A 69 4.22 -9.31 -19.10
N TYR A 70 3.60 -9.59 -17.95
CA TYR A 70 2.76 -10.76 -17.70
C TYR A 70 1.30 -10.33 -17.68
N SER A 71 0.42 -11.13 -18.26
CA SER A 71 -1.01 -10.82 -18.38
C SER A 71 -1.82 -12.12 -18.41
N GLY A 72 -2.39 -12.51 -17.27
CA GLY A 72 -3.27 -13.66 -17.18
C GLY A 72 -2.62 -15.04 -17.21
N ARG A 73 -1.29 -15.14 -17.26
CA ARG A 73 -0.57 -16.44 -17.41
C ARG A 73 0.92 -16.33 -17.08
N ALA A 74 1.54 -17.45 -16.72
CA ALA A 74 2.97 -17.60 -16.45
C ALA A 74 3.87 -17.58 -17.71
N LYS A 75 3.53 -16.77 -18.72
CA LYS A 75 4.32 -16.58 -19.95
C LYS A 75 4.35 -15.10 -20.32
N GLY A 76 5.40 -14.41 -19.89
CA GLY A 76 5.63 -13.00 -20.17
C GLY A 76 6.01 -12.72 -21.63
N ARG A 77 5.78 -11.47 -22.06
CA ARG A 77 6.20 -10.95 -23.37
C ARG A 77 7.23 -9.83 -23.22
N GLN A 78 8.08 -9.64 -24.23
CA GLN A 78 9.02 -8.52 -24.26
C GLN A 78 8.27 -7.20 -24.07
N PHE A 79 8.78 -6.34 -23.18
CA PHE A 79 8.10 -5.11 -22.81
C PHE A 79 9.05 -3.96 -22.48
N GLY A 80 9.86 -4.11 -21.43
CA GLY A 80 10.80 -3.10 -20.96
C GLY A 80 12.18 -3.69 -20.70
N SER A 81 13.02 -2.90 -20.04
CA SER A 81 14.30 -3.37 -19.49
C SER A 81 14.08 -4.05 -18.14
N LYS A 82 15.11 -4.71 -17.60
CA LYS A 82 15.08 -5.19 -16.22
C LYS A 82 15.09 -4.01 -15.24
N CYS A 83 14.61 -4.22 -14.02
CA CYS A 83 14.72 -3.26 -12.92
C CYS A 83 15.55 -3.85 -11.77
N SER A 84 16.26 -3.01 -11.04
CA SER A 84 17.09 -3.42 -9.90
C SER A 84 17.00 -2.43 -8.75
N SER A 85 17.74 -2.66 -7.67
CA SER A 85 17.80 -1.77 -6.51
C SER A 85 18.08 -0.33 -6.94
N GLY A 86 17.31 0.61 -6.40
CA GLY A 86 17.32 2.02 -6.78
C GLY A 86 16.33 2.39 -7.89
N ASP A 87 15.84 1.44 -8.70
CA ASP A 87 14.81 1.71 -9.70
C ASP A 87 13.42 1.85 -9.07
N ARG A 88 12.55 2.59 -9.76
CA ARG A 88 11.16 2.80 -9.41
C ARG A 88 10.26 2.33 -10.55
N ILE A 89 9.33 1.43 -10.23
CA ILE A 89 8.32 0.93 -11.16
C ILE A 89 6.99 1.59 -10.81
N GLY A 90 6.35 2.24 -11.78
CA GLY A 90 4.99 2.74 -11.65
C GLY A 90 4.00 1.92 -12.45
N CYS A 91 2.76 1.88 -11.98
CA CYS A 91 1.65 1.22 -12.67
C CYS A 91 0.37 2.04 -12.50
N GLY A 92 -0.39 2.20 -13.57
CA GLY A 92 -1.65 2.93 -13.53
C GLY A 92 -2.62 2.53 -14.61
N VAL A 93 -3.82 3.10 -14.52
CA VAL A 93 -4.90 2.97 -15.50
C VAL A 93 -5.17 4.36 -16.09
N GLU A 94 -5.29 4.46 -17.42
CA GLU A 94 -5.65 5.73 -18.06
C GLU A 94 -7.02 6.22 -17.56
N ARG A 95 -7.11 7.49 -17.14
CA ARG A 95 -8.31 8.05 -16.50
C ARG A 95 -9.59 7.90 -17.32
N GLY A 96 -9.47 8.01 -18.65
CA GLY A 96 -10.59 7.86 -19.58
C GLY A 96 -11.09 6.41 -19.75
N SER A 97 -10.34 5.42 -19.24
CA SER A 97 -10.67 4.00 -19.37
C SER A 97 -11.41 3.42 -18.16
N PHE A 98 -11.65 4.23 -17.12
CA PHE A 98 -12.58 3.89 -16.04
C PHE A 98 -14.03 4.05 -16.53
N GLY A 99 -14.73 2.93 -16.71
CA GLY A 99 -16.16 2.88 -17.05
C GLY A 99 -16.51 2.13 -18.35
N ALA A 100 -15.52 1.82 -19.21
CA ALA A 100 -15.72 0.99 -20.39
C ALA A 100 -14.53 0.04 -20.58
N PRO A 101 -14.74 -1.29 -20.60
CA PRO A 101 -13.67 -2.23 -20.86
C PRO A 101 -13.22 -2.15 -22.33
N PRO A 102 -11.91 -2.37 -22.61
CA PRO A 102 -10.85 -2.68 -21.67
C PRO A 102 -10.24 -1.44 -20.98
N ALA A 103 -9.93 -1.55 -19.69
CA ALA A 103 -9.15 -0.55 -18.97
C ALA A 103 -7.73 -0.50 -19.53
N GLN A 104 -7.22 0.69 -19.85
CA GLN A 104 -5.90 0.86 -20.45
C GLN A 104 -4.87 0.97 -19.32
N VAL A 105 -4.21 -0.14 -19.01
CA VAL A 105 -3.15 -0.20 -18.00
C VAL A 105 -1.83 0.23 -18.63
N PHE A 106 -1.03 1.01 -17.92
CA PHE A 106 0.31 1.42 -18.33
C PHE A 106 1.32 1.24 -17.20
N PHE A 107 2.60 1.19 -17.58
CA PHE A 107 3.72 1.08 -16.67
C PHE A 107 4.77 2.14 -16.94
N THR A 108 5.48 2.54 -15.89
CA THR A 108 6.63 3.45 -15.95
C THR A 108 7.84 2.80 -15.29
N LYS A 109 9.03 3.22 -15.74
CA LYS A 109 10.30 2.97 -15.07
C LYS A 109 10.96 4.32 -14.85
N ASN A 110 11.27 4.65 -13.59
CA ASN A 110 11.91 5.91 -13.20
C ASN A 110 11.18 7.15 -13.78
N GLY A 111 9.84 7.14 -13.70
CA GLY A 111 8.98 8.19 -14.21
C GLY A 111 8.77 8.19 -15.73
N GLN A 112 9.49 7.37 -16.51
CA GLN A 112 9.33 7.28 -17.96
C GLN A 112 8.39 6.15 -18.35
N ARG A 113 7.44 6.43 -19.26
CA ARG A 113 6.48 5.42 -19.74
C ARG A 113 7.18 4.32 -20.54
N VAL A 114 6.97 3.07 -20.14
CA VAL A 114 7.49 1.87 -20.83
C VAL A 114 6.49 1.39 -21.88
N GLY A 115 5.21 1.33 -21.53
CA GLY A 115 4.15 0.84 -22.40
C GLY A 115 2.87 0.50 -21.62
N GLY A 116 1.96 -0.24 -22.25
CA GLY A 116 0.70 -0.64 -21.63
C GLY A 116 -0.07 -1.72 -22.40
N LEU A 117 -1.27 -2.04 -21.91
CA LEU A 117 -2.24 -2.91 -22.57
C LEU A 117 -3.65 -2.68 -22.03
N GLY A 118 -4.64 -3.05 -22.85
CA GLY A 118 -6.01 -3.19 -22.39
C GLY A 118 -6.16 -4.44 -21.51
N VAL A 119 -6.76 -4.28 -20.33
CA VAL A 119 -7.12 -5.36 -19.42
C VAL A 119 -8.63 -5.34 -19.19
N PRO A 120 -9.31 -6.49 -19.21
CA PRO A 120 -10.71 -6.55 -18.82
C PRO A 120 -10.91 -5.97 -17.41
N LEU A 121 -11.82 -5.01 -17.29
CA LEU A 121 -12.16 -4.41 -16.00
C LEU A 121 -13.46 -5.05 -15.51
N SER A 122 -13.39 -5.75 -14.38
CA SER A 122 -14.55 -6.31 -13.70
C SER A 122 -14.71 -5.65 -12.33
N PRO A 123 -15.95 -5.42 -11.86
CA PRO A 123 -16.18 -4.96 -10.49
C PRO A 123 -15.50 -5.89 -9.47
N PRO A 124 -14.96 -5.35 -8.36
CA PRO A 124 -14.95 -3.94 -7.98
C PRO A 124 -13.83 -3.10 -8.64
N GLY A 125 -12.99 -3.71 -9.48
CA GLY A 125 -11.90 -3.04 -10.18
C GLY A 125 -10.59 -3.81 -10.11
N LEU A 126 -9.50 -3.10 -10.36
CA LEU A 126 -8.13 -3.61 -10.37
C LEU A 126 -7.34 -3.04 -9.19
N PHE A 127 -6.70 -3.91 -8.42
CA PHE A 127 -6.01 -3.57 -7.18
C PHE A 127 -4.50 -3.51 -7.40
N PRO A 128 -3.81 -2.47 -6.90
CA PRO A 128 -2.35 -2.45 -6.82
C PRO A 128 -1.82 -3.70 -6.13
N ALA A 129 -0.84 -4.35 -6.73
CA ALA A 129 -0.23 -5.55 -6.18
C ALA A 129 1.27 -5.60 -6.42
N VAL A 130 1.98 -6.19 -5.46
CA VAL A 130 3.40 -6.46 -5.53
C VAL A 130 3.69 -7.90 -5.10
N GLY A 131 4.40 -8.64 -5.95
CA GLY A 131 4.91 -9.97 -5.64
C GLY A 131 6.41 -9.92 -5.38
N LEU A 132 6.86 -10.64 -4.35
CA LEU A 132 8.25 -10.89 -4.00
C LEU A 132 8.47 -12.40 -3.95
N HIS A 133 9.56 -12.91 -4.52
CA HIS A 133 9.79 -14.33 -4.74
C HIS A 133 11.25 -14.76 -4.47
N SER A 134 12.10 -13.87 -3.96
CA SER A 134 13.44 -14.26 -3.50
C SER A 134 13.87 -13.57 -2.21
N LEU A 135 14.71 -14.28 -1.46
CA LEU A 135 15.24 -13.81 -0.19
C LEU A 135 15.94 -12.47 -0.34
N GLY A 136 15.68 -11.57 0.61
CA GLY A 136 16.28 -10.24 0.64
C GLY A 136 15.55 -9.20 -0.20
N GLU A 137 14.57 -9.58 -1.03
CA GLU A 137 13.80 -8.60 -1.79
C GLU A 137 13.08 -7.62 -0.86
N GLU A 138 13.27 -6.34 -1.10
CA GLU A 138 12.67 -5.27 -0.33
C GLU A 138 12.20 -4.14 -1.24
N VAL A 139 10.99 -3.67 -0.98
CA VAL A 139 10.36 -2.61 -1.74
C VAL A 139 9.71 -1.59 -0.82
N ARG A 140 9.61 -0.36 -1.31
CA ARG A 140 8.82 0.70 -0.68
C ARG A 140 7.63 1.03 -1.58
N LEU A 141 6.43 0.90 -1.05
CA LEU A 141 5.18 1.22 -1.74
C LEU A 141 4.88 2.72 -1.64
N HIS A 142 4.49 3.33 -2.75
CA HIS A 142 3.99 4.70 -2.84
C HIS A 142 2.57 4.62 -3.39
N LEU A 143 1.64 4.30 -2.50
CA LEU A 143 0.22 4.23 -2.83
C LEU A 143 -0.39 5.63 -2.76
N PRO A 144 -1.42 5.90 -3.56
CA PRO A 144 -2.23 7.09 -3.37
C PRO A 144 -2.78 7.14 -1.93
N PRO A 145 -2.95 8.34 -1.36
CA PRO A 145 -3.62 8.47 -0.08
C PRO A 145 -5.01 7.81 -0.17
N PRO A 146 -5.46 7.11 0.88
CA PRO A 146 -6.81 6.58 0.90
C PRO A 146 -7.79 7.74 0.71
N GLY A 147 -8.48 7.77 -0.44
CA GLY A 147 -9.56 8.73 -0.65
C GLY A 147 -10.65 8.57 0.42
N PRO A 148 -11.54 9.57 0.59
CA PRO A 148 -12.67 9.40 1.48
C PRO A 148 -13.48 8.16 1.08
N PRO A 149 -14.10 7.44 2.03
CA PRO A 149 -14.98 6.32 1.71
C PRO A 149 -16.05 6.77 0.71
N GLU A 150 -16.31 5.96 -0.33
CA GLU A 150 -17.29 6.30 -1.38
C GLU A 150 -18.72 6.49 -0.84
N ASP A 151 -18.98 6.10 0.41
CA ASP A 151 -20.25 6.30 1.12
C ASP A 151 -20.40 7.70 1.75
N GLU A 152 -19.41 8.59 1.66
CA GLU A 152 -19.39 9.92 2.31
C GLU A 152 -19.30 11.10 1.34
N VAL A 153 -19.88 10.99 0.13
CA VAL A 153 -19.94 12.11 -0.86
C VAL A 153 -20.83 13.29 -0.38
N GLY A 154 -21.40 13.23 0.82
CA GLY A 154 -22.32 14.23 1.37
C GLY A 154 -21.76 15.24 2.36
N ALA A 155 -20.55 15.07 2.88
CA ALA A 155 -20.01 15.97 3.90
C ALA A 155 -18.56 16.34 3.59
N MET A 156 -18.33 17.56 3.15
CA MET A 156 -17.00 18.16 3.24
C MET A 156 -16.62 18.25 4.72
N LEU A 157 -15.74 17.36 5.17
CA LEU A 157 -15.02 17.51 6.42
C LEU A 157 -13.54 17.62 6.08
N VAL A 158 -12.93 18.68 6.60
CA VAL A 158 -11.50 18.90 6.58
C VAL A 158 -10.86 17.72 7.30
N ASP A 159 -9.89 17.04 6.66
CA ASP A 159 -9.08 15.97 7.28
C ASP A 159 -8.36 16.54 8.50
N SER A 160 -9.06 16.52 9.62
CA SER A 160 -8.50 16.66 10.94
C SER A 160 -8.59 15.26 11.54
N LEU A 161 -7.45 14.56 11.57
CA LEU A 161 -7.28 13.32 12.36
C LEU A 161 -7.63 13.53 13.86
N GLU A 162 -7.91 14.78 14.27
CA GLU A 162 -8.58 15.15 15.52
C GLU A 162 -9.90 14.38 15.72
N GLU A 163 -10.56 13.95 14.63
CA GLU A 163 -11.79 13.17 14.66
C GLU A 163 -11.59 11.66 14.90
N GLU A 164 -10.36 11.14 15.00
CA GLU A 164 -10.12 9.73 15.39
C GLU A 164 -9.86 9.55 16.88
N TRP A 165 -9.35 10.59 17.56
CA TRP A 165 -9.06 10.56 19.00
C TRP A 165 -10.19 11.21 19.81
N GLY A 166 -10.70 10.47 20.77
CA GLY A 166 -11.91 10.80 21.53
C GLY A 166 -11.65 11.43 22.87
N ARG A 167 -10.49 11.13 23.45
CA ARG A 167 -10.02 11.73 24.69
C ARG A 167 -8.52 11.91 24.60
N LEU A 168 -8.08 13.16 24.63
CA LEU A 168 -6.68 13.55 24.77
C LEU A 168 -6.52 14.21 26.15
N HIS A 169 -5.45 13.88 26.86
CA HIS A 169 -5.05 14.52 28.12
C HIS A 169 -3.54 14.70 28.09
N ASP A 170 -3.06 15.94 28.21
CA ASP A 170 -1.63 16.29 28.15
C ASP A 170 -0.91 15.74 26.91
N VAL A 171 -1.67 15.53 25.83
CA VAL A 171 -1.22 15.12 24.49
C VAL A 171 -1.95 16.01 23.49
N GLN A 172 -1.21 16.53 22.52
CA GLN A 172 -1.74 17.28 21.38
C GLN A 172 -1.60 16.46 20.11
N LEU A 173 -2.52 16.67 19.17
CA LEU A 173 -2.42 16.11 17.83
C LEU A 173 -1.93 17.16 16.83
N CYS A 174 -0.90 16.82 16.07
CA CYS A 174 -0.34 17.63 14.99
C CYS A 174 -0.33 16.78 13.71
N GLY A 175 -1.43 16.83 12.95
CA GLY A 175 -1.63 15.92 11.81
C GLY A 175 -1.76 14.47 12.28
N SER A 176 -0.82 13.60 11.91
CA SER A 176 -0.76 12.20 12.36
C SER A 176 0.15 11.97 13.57
N VAL A 177 0.72 13.04 14.16
CA VAL A 177 1.66 12.95 15.27
C VAL A 177 0.96 13.28 16.58
N LEU A 178 1.06 12.37 17.55
CA LEU A 178 0.70 12.64 18.95
C LEU A 178 1.94 13.15 19.70
N GLU A 179 1.84 14.34 20.26
CA GLU A 179 2.92 15.00 21.00
C GLU A 179 2.54 15.15 22.47
N TYR A 180 3.41 14.71 23.38
CA TYR A 180 3.21 14.95 24.81
C TYR A 180 3.46 16.42 25.14
N VAL A 181 2.48 17.08 25.76
CA VAL A 181 2.52 18.51 26.14
C VAL A 181 2.32 18.71 27.65
N GLY A 182 2.33 17.63 28.43
CA GLY A 182 2.19 17.66 29.88
C GLY A 182 3.45 18.11 30.63
N LYS A 183 3.36 18.14 31.96
CA LYS A 183 4.43 18.65 32.83
C LYS A 183 5.64 17.71 32.96
N GLY A 184 5.44 16.40 32.78
CA GLY A 184 6.50 15.39 32.79
C GLY A 184 7.34 15.28 34.07
N LYS A 185 6.86 15.80 35.22
CA LYS A 185 7.67 15.89 36.44
C LYS A 185 7.81 14.55 37.17
N SER A 186 6.85 13.65 36.98
CA SER A 186 6.76 12.38 37.67
C SER A 186 5.99 11.35 36.86
N ILE A 187 6.01 10.08 37.29
CA ILE A 187 5.29 8.99 36.63
C ILE A 187 3.75 9.15 36.67
N VAL A 188 3.23 10.06 37.49
CA VAL A 188 1.80 10.37 37.54
C VAL A 188 1.40 11.45 36.52
N ASP A 189 2.35 12.19 35.95
CA ASP A 189 2.09 13.18 34.89
C ASP A 189 2.00 12.47 33.52
N VAL A 190 0.88 11.78 33.29
CA VAL A 190 0.69 10.92 32.11
C VAL A 190 -0.03 11.63 30.96
N GLY A 191 0.50 11.43 29.76
CA GLY A 191 -0.23 11.73 28.53
C GLY A 191 -1.17 10.59 28.19
N LEU A 192 -2.43 10.90 27.87
CA LEU A 192 -3.41 9.90 27.44
C LEU A 192 -3.97 10.27 26.07
N ALA A 193 -3.99 9.29 25.17
CA ALA A 193 -4.75 9.37 23.93
C ALA A 193 -5.63 8.12 23.80
N GLN A 194 -6.93 8.31 23.65
CA GLN A 194 -7.91 7.24 23.42
C GLN A 194 -8.65 7.46 22.12
N ALA A 195 -8.73 6.45 21.26
CA ALA A 195 -9.51 6.50 20.02
C ALA A 195 -11.02 6.66 20.29
N ARG A 196 -11.74 7.38 19.42
CA ARG A 196 -13.21 7.57 19.48
C ARG A 196 -13.98 6.30 19.22
N ARG A 197 -13.45 5.46 18.33
CA ARG A 197 -14.12 4.25 17.84
C ARG A 197 -13.45 3.01 18.43
N PRO A 198 -14.23 2.03 18.90
CA PRO A 198 -13.68 0.76 19.33
C PRO A 198 -13.08 0.01 18.14
N LEU A 199 -12.16 -0.92 18.44
CA LEU A 199 -11.73 -1.90 17.44
C LEU A 199 -12.94 -2.68 16.93
N SER A 200 -12.95 -2.96 15.64
CA SER A 200 -14.00 -3.73 14.97
C SER A 200 -13.35 -4.76 14.04
N PRO A 201 -14.08 -5.76 13.52
CA PRO A 201 -13.52 -6.67 12.52
C PRO A 201 -12.96 -5.94 11.27
N ARG A 202 -13.44 -4.73 10.97
CA ARG A 202 -12.94 -3.89 9.87
C ARG A 202 -11.77 -2.97 10.26
N SER A 203 -11.58 -2.73 11.55
CA SER A 203 -10.51 -1.91 12.14
C SER A 203 -10.02 -2.61 13.40
N HIS A 204 -9.36 -3.74 13.21
CA HIS A 204 -8.96 -4.67 14.28
C HIS A 204 -7.48 -4.56 14.64
N TYR A 205 -6.76 -3.66 13.97
CA TYR A 205 -5.32 -3.46 14.10
C TYR A 205 -5.02 -1.97 14.21
N PHE A 206 -4.01 -1.66 15.01
CA PHE A 206 -3.43 -0.33 15.13
C PHE A 206 -1.96 -0.49 15.48
N GLU A 207 -1.13 0.42 14.96
CA GLU A 207 0.29 0.48 15.25
C GLU A 207 0.70 1.92 15.52
N LEU A 208 1.81 2.07 16.22
CA LEU A 208 2.38 3.35 16.58
C LEU A 208 3.87 3.31 16.21
N GLU A 209 4.36 4.40 15.63
CA GLU A 209 5.78 4.63 15.45
C GLU A 209 6.25 5.64 16.52
N ILE A 210 7.22 5.26 17.34
CA ILE A 210 7.81 6.17 18.32
C ILE A 210 8.80 7.07 17.55
N LEU A 211 8.39 8.29 17.23
CA LEU A 211 9.24 9.27 16.54
C LEU A 211 10.32 9.85 17.46
N ASP A 212 9.96 10.13 18.72
CA ASP A 212 10.87 10.58 19.78
C ASP A 212 10.48 9.88 21.10
N PRO A 213 11.38 9.11 21.74
CA PRO A 213 11.10 8.43 23.00
C PRO A 213 11.02 9.38 24.22
N GLY A 214 11.43 10.64 24.09
CA GLY A 214 11.55 11.58 25.21
C GLY A 214 12.61 11.16 26.23
N GLU A 215 12.61 11.80 27.40
CA GLU A 215 13.70 11.64 28.40
C GLU A 215 13.74 10.23 29.04
N LYS A 216 12.58 9.58 29.22
CA LYS A 216 12.47 8.32 29.99
C LYS A 216 11.76 7.17 29.26
N CYS A 217 11.27 7.40 28.03
CA CYS A 217 10.63 6.37 27.19
C CYS A 217 9.52 5.56 27.87
N TYR A 218 8.69 6.21 28.69
CA TYR A 218 7.51 5.56 29.29
C TYR A 218 6.30 5.68 28.35
N ILE A 219 6.25 4.78 27.37
CA ILE A 219 5.16 4.70 26.39
C ILE A 219 4.48 3.34 26.52
N ALA A 220 3.15 3.36 26.70
CA ALA A 220 2.34 2.15 26.81
C ALA A 220 1.23 2.17 25.76
N LEU A 221 0.95 1.02 25.17
CA LEU A 221 -0.11 0.81 24.19
C LEU A 221 -1.03 -0.33 24.67
N GLY A 222 -2.34 -0.19 24.52
CA GLY A 222 -3.27 -1.22 24.98
C GLY A 222 -4.71 -1.03 24.53
N VAL A 223 -5.51 -2.08 24.72
CA VAL A 223 -6.96 -2.09 24.47
C VAL A 223 -7.67 -2.20 25.82
N ALA A 224 -8.64 -1.33 26.06
CA ALA A 224 -9.45 -1.35 27.27
C ALA A 224 -10.93 -1.61 26.93
N ARG A 225 -11.63 -2.35 27.79
CA ARG A 225 -13.09 -2.40 27.73
C ARG A 225 -13.65 -1.07 28.23
N LYS A 226 -14.75 -0.64 27.63
CA LYS A 226 -15.49 0.54 28.09
C LYS A 226 -16.18 0.25 29.42
#